data_AF-A0A5K0YK56-F1
#
_entry.id   AF-A0A5K0YK56-F1
#
_cell.length_a   1.000
_cell.length_b   1.000
_cell.length_c   1.000
_cell.angle_alpha   90.00
_cell.angle_beta   90.00
_cell.angle_gamma   90.00
#
_symmetry.space_group_name_H-M   'P 1'
#
loop_
_entity.id
_entity.type
_entity.pdbx_description
1 polymer ?
#
loop_
_entity_poly.entity_id
_entity_poly.type
_entity_poly.pdbx_seq_one_letter_code
_entity_poly.pdbx_strand_id
1 'polypeptide(L)' 'GKGDHGKPAIAYKSERRVQIEEEGFRIRGNSGDQWSDLLGLCMANRSFKLPNPMYYID' A
#
# COMPACT_ATOMS: atom_id res chain seq x y z
N GLY A 1 13.27 6.82 -5.15
CA GLY A 1 14.17 7.86 -5.70
C GLY A 1 14.50 8.86 -4.60
N LYS A 2 15.41 9.81 -4.81
CA LYS A 2 15.85 10.76 -3.77
C LYS A 2 14.72 11.56 -3.07
N GLY A 3 13.49 11.58 -3.63
CA GLY A 3 12.30 12.23 -3.06
C GLY A 3 11.42 11.37 -2.14
N ASP A 4 11.72 10.07 -1.96
CA ASP A 4 10.90 9.17 -1.13
C ASP A 4 11.48 8.97 0.29
N HIS A 5 12.69 9.46 0.54
CA HIS A 5 13.34 9.33 1.84
C HIS A 5 12.58 10.14 2.90
N GLY A 6 12.12 9.46 3.96
CA GLY A 6 11.31 10.06 5.03
C GLY A 6 9.81 10.11 4.75
N LYS A 7 9.35 9.59 3.60
CA LYS A 7 7.93 9.51 3.29
C LYS A 7 7.26 8.39 4.10
N PRO A 8 6.07 8.62 4.69
CA PRO A 8 5.31 7.56 5.37
C PRO A 8 5.07 6.38 4.44
N ALA A 9 5.18 5.15 4.96
CA ALA A 9 5.05 3.93 4.17
C ALA A 9 3.69 3.87 3.45
N ILE A 10 2.62 4.28 4.15
CA ILE A 10 1.27 4.36 3.59
C ILE A 10 1.18 5.32 2.39
N ALA A 11 1.85 6.48 2.45
CA ALA A 11 1.81 7.48 1.38
C ALA A 11 2.58 7.00 0.15
N TYR A 12 3.78 6.46 0.35
CA TYR A 12 4.58 5.89 -0.73
C TYR A 12 3.83 4.75 -1.44
N LYS A 13 3.25 3.80 -0.69
CA LYS A 13 2.53 2.65 -1.27
C LYS A 13 1.23 3.06 -1.95
N SER A 14 0.52 4.04 -1.39
CA SER A 14 -0.71 4.58 -1.99
C SER A 14 -0.45 5.20 -3.35
N GLU A 15 0.61 6.00 -3.50
CA GLU A 15 0.97 6.61 -4.78
C GLU A 15 1.31 5.58 -5.85
N ARG A 16 1.95 4.47 -5.47
CA ARG A 16 2.19 3.36 -6.40
C ARG A 16 0.89 2.71 -6.87
N ARG A 17 -0.11 2.59 -5.99
CA ARG A 17 -1.43 2.07 -6.38
C ARG A 17 -2.19 3.05 -7.26
N VAL A 18 -2.06 4.36 -7.02
CA VAL A 18 -2.61 5.41 -7.90
C VAL A 18 -2.03 5.29 -9.30
N GLN A 19 -0.71 5.14 -9.46
CA GLN A 19 -0.06 4.98 -10.76
C GLN A 19 -0.66 3.79 -11.55
N ILE A 20 -0.91 2.67 -10.87
CA ILE A 20 -1.52 1.47 -11.49
C ILE A 20 -2.98 1.74 -11.92
N GLU A 21 -3.76 2.49 -11.13
CA GLU A 21 -5.13 2.87 -11.52
C GLU A 21 -5.14 3.90 -12.67
N GLU A 22 -4.21 4.85 -12.69
CA GLU A 22 -4.04 5.83 -13.77
C GLU A 22 -3.67 5.18 -15.11
N GLU A 23 -2.95 4.05 -15.07
CA GLU A 23 -2.70 3.19 -16.24
C GLU A 23 -3.95 2.44 -16.73
N GLY A 24 -5.10 2.58 -16.06
CA GLY A 24 -6.39 1.99 -16.43
C GLY A 24 -6.64 0.60 -15.82
N PHE A 25 -5.76 0.13 -14.93
CA PHE A 25 -5.95 -1.13 -14.23
C PHE A 25 -6.86 -0.96 -13.02
N ARG A 26 -7.48 -2.07 -12.58
CA ARG A 26 -8.26 -2.09 -11.34
C ARG A 26 -7.70 -3.11 -10.37
N ILE A 27 -7.37 -2.66 -9.16
CA ILE A 27 -6.83 -3.50 -8.11
C ILE A 27 -7.97 -4.31 -7.46
N ARG A 28 -8.00 -5.62 -7.75
CA ARG A 28 -9.02 -6.53 -7.18
C ARG A 28 -8.64 -7.07 -5.80
N GLY A 29 -7.35 -7.20 -5.53
CA GLY A 29 -6.82 -7.78 -4.31
C GLY A 29 -5.55 -7.07 -3.84
N ASN A 30 -5.39 -6.95 -2.53
CA ASN A 30 -4.16 -6.50 -1.89
C ASN A 30 -3.84 -7.40 -0.69
N SER A 31 -2.58 -7.75 -0.51
CA SER A 31 -2.11 -8.59 0.59
C SER A 31 -0.87 -7.97 1.21
N GLY A 32 -0.86 -7.85 2.53
CA GLY A 32 0.22 -7.21 3.26
C GLY A 32 0.22 -7.61 4.71
N ASP A 33 1.38 -7.56 5.32
CA ASP A 33 1.60 -7.87 6.72
C ASP A 33 1.54 -6.62 7.60
N GLN A 34 1.52 -5.42 7.02
CA GLN A 34 1.30 -4.15 7.73
C GLN A 34 0.02 -3.46 7.29
N TRP A 35 -0.58 -2.65 8.18
CA TRP A 35 -1.74 -1.84 7.81
C TRP A 35 -1.40 -0.78 6.75
N SER A 36 -0.16 -0.28 6.75
CA SER A 36 0.36 0.63 5.74
C SER A 36 0.43 0.02 4.32
N ASP A 37 0.42 -1.32 4.18
CA ASP A 37 0.28 -1.98 2.88
C ASP A 37 -1.15 -1.89 2.33
N LEU A 38 -2.14 -1.92 3.21
CA LEU A 38 -3.54 -2.18 2.86
C LEU A 38 -4.39 -0.92 2.80
N LEU A 39 -4.00 0.11 3.54
CA LEU A 39 -4.73 1.35 3.72
C LEU A 39 -4.16 2.49 2.86
N GLY A 40 -4.93 3.57 2.74
CA GLY A 40 -4.59 4.78 1.98
C GLY A 40 -5.42 4.93 0.72
N LEU A 41 -4.84 5.48 -0.35
CA LEU A 41 -5.54 5.71 -1.62
C LEU A 41 -5.51 4.45 -2.49
N CYS A 42 -6.47 4.36 -3.42
CA CYS A 42 -6.59 3.29 -4.42
C CYS A 42 -6.57 1.90 -3.75
N MET A 43 -7.52 1.71 -2.82
CA MET A 43 -7.65 0.45 -2.09
C MET A 43 -8.20 -0.64 -3.00
N ALA A 44 -7.70 -1.86 -2.80
CA ALA A 44 -8.24 -3.02 -3.49
C ALA A 44 -9.69 -3.29 -3.07
N ASN A 45 -10.46 -3.93 -3.95
CA ASN A 45 -11.79 -4.43 -3.61
C ASN A 45 -11.77 -5.37 -2.39
N ARG A 46 -10.68 -6.12 -2.19
CA ARG A 46 -10.49 -6.97 -1.01
C ARG A 46 -9.03 -6.94 -0.56
N SER A 47 -8.83 -6.68 0.72
CA SER A 47 -7.52 -6.65 1.36
C SER A 47 -7.37 -7.80 2.36
N PHE A 48 -6.17 -8.38 2.42
CA PHE A 48 -5.85 -9.51 3.29
C PHE A 48 -4.65 -9.16 4.18
N LYS A 49 -4.89 -9.06 5.50
CA LYS A 49 -3.86 -8.79 6.50
C LYS A 49 -3.22 -10.08 6.96
N LEU A 50 -1.92 -10.21 6.70
CA LEU A 50 -1.11 -11.31 7.18
C LEU A 50 -0.60 -11.02 8.61
N PRO A 51 -0.53 -12.02 9.50
CA PRO A 51 0.05 -11.83 10.83
C PRO A 51 1.57 -11.69 10.72
N ASN A 52 2.12 -10.62 11.30
CA ASN A 52 3.56 -10.45 11.50
C ASN A 52 3.80 -9.94 12.95
N PRO A 53 4.28 -10.80 13.86
CA PRO A 53 4.52 -10.42 15.26
C PRO A 53 5.88 -9.74 15.49
N MET A 54 6.76 -9.68 14.48
CA MET A 54 8.16 -9.29 14.67
C MET A 54 8.36 -7.78 14.77
N TYR A 55 7.56 -6.99 14.03
CA TYR A 55 7.68 -5.53 14.03
C TYR A 55 6.42 -4.88 13.46
N TYR A 56 6.29 -3.58 13.66
CA TYR A 56 5.17 -2.77 13.17
C TYR A 56 5.70 -1.50 12.49
N ILE A 57 5.15 -1.21 11.32
CA ILE A 57 5.44 -0.03 10.50
C ILE A 57 4.13 0.73 10.27
N ASP A 58 4.12 2.00 10.70
CA ASP A 58 3.10 3.01 10.37
C ASP A 58 3.31 3.62 8.96
#